data_AF-A0A6L8T9S0-F1
#
_entry.id   AF-A0A6L8T9S0-F1
#
_cell.length_a   1.000
_cell.length_b   1.000
_cell.length_c   1.000
_cell.angle_alpha   90.00
_cell.angle_beta   90.00
_cell.angle_gamma   90.00
#
_symmetry.space_group_name_H-M   'P 1'
#
loop_
_entity.id
_entity.type
_entity.pdbx_description
1 polymer ?
#
loop_
_entity_poly.entity_id
_entity_poly.type
_entity_poly.pdbx_seq_one_letter_code
_entity_poly.pdbx_strand_id
1 'polypeptide(L)'
;MDKAVIYIHGKGGNAEEAIHYKPLFSNCDVIGLDYTAQFPWEAKEEFPLLFNSIYRNYKTVEVIANSIGAYFAINALSNQQIEKAYFISPVVDMERLIADMMIWANVTEDELKEKKEIQTTFGETLSWDYLCYARENPIIWEIPTHILYGEKDNLTAYGTIFEFVQRTNSTFSIMKNGEHWFHTDEQMKFLDEWIIKSSK
;
A
#
# COMPACT_ATOMS: atom_id res chain seq x y z
N MET A 1 0.96 -24.65 7.80
CA MET A 1 -0.45 -24.23 7.95
C MET A 1 -1.08 -24.16 6.55
N ASP A 2 -2.41 -24.14 6.39
CA ASP A 2 -3.05 -24.11 5.05
C ASP A 2 -3.23 -22.68 4.50
N LYS A 3 -3.05 -21.66 5.34
CA LYS A 3 -3.25 -20.24 5.02
C LYS A 3 -1.98 -19.44 5.30
N ALA A 4 -1.65 -18.51 4.41
CA ALA A 4 -0.59 -17.54 4.62
C ALA A 4 -1.12 -16.10 4.58
N VAL A 5 -0.41 -15.21 5.28
CA VAL A 5 -0.58 -13.77 5.19
C VAL A 5 0.72 -13.17 4.70
N ILE A 6 0.68 -12.54 3.53
CA ILE A 6 1.83 -11.86 2.94
C ILE A 6 1.81 -10.40 3.38
N TYR A 7 2.88 -9.98 4.06
CA TYR A 7 3.08 -8.58 4.44
C TYR A 7 3.94 -7.86 3.40
N ILE A 8 3.48 -6.70 2.93
CA ILE A 8 4.14 -5.85 1.95
C ILE A 8 4.41 -4.49 2.59
N HIS A 9 5.69 -4.22 2.85
CA HIS A 9 6.12 -3.01 3.54
C HIS A 9 5.94 -1.75 2.68
N GLY A 10 5.88 -0.59 3.35
CA GLY A 10 5.89 0.73 2.72
C GLY A 10 7.31 1.22 2.42
N LYS A 11 7.43 2.49 2.02
CA LYS A 11 8.72 3.10 1.69
C LYS A 11 9.63 3.11 2.92
N GLY A 12 10.87 2.66 2.76
CA GLY A 12 11.87 2.61 3.83
C GLY A 12 11.70 1.47 4.84
N GLY A 13 10.66 0.64 4.69
CA GLY A 13 10.47 -0.57 5.47
C GLY A 13 11.19 -1.78 4.89
N ASN A 14 10.94 -2.95 5.47
CA ASN A 14 11.45 -4.23 4.97
C ASN A 14 10.53 -5.42 5.32
N ALA A 15 10.85 -6.60 4.78
CA ALA A 15 10.07 -7.82 4.98
C ALA A 15 10.07 -8.34 6.44
N GLU A 16 11.07 -8.01 7.27
CA GLU A 16 11.15 -8.50 8.66
C GLU A 16 10.07 -7.89 9.57
N GLU A 17 9.53 -6.73 9.21
CA GLU A 17 8.38 -6.12 9.90
C GLU A 17 7.15 -7.06 9.95
N ALA A 18 7.07 -8.05 9.05
CA ALA A 18 6.07 -9.12 9.11
C ALA A 18 6.04 -9.87 10.44
N ILE A 19 7.15 -9.89 11.20
CA ILE A 19 7.25 -10.51 12.53
C ILE A 19 6.22 -9.92 13.50
N HIS A 20 5.94 -8.61 13.40
CA HIS A 20 4.95 -7.92 14.22
C HIS A 20 3.55 -8.56 14.12
N TYR A 21 3.17 -9.00 12.92
CA TYR A 21 1.83 -9.51 12.66
C TYR A 21 1.66 -11.00 12.99
N LYS A 22 2.75 -11.76 13.17
CA LYS A 22 2.69 -13.18 13.56
C LYS A 22 1.76 -13.49 14.74
N PRO A 23 1.84 -12.79 15.90
CA PRO A 23 0.93 -13.03 17.01
C PRO A 23 -0.53 -12.65 16.73
N LEU A 24 -0.79 -11.82 15.70
CA LEU A 24 -2.14 -11.35 15.35
C LEU A 24 -2.89 -12.36 14.47
N PHE A 25 -2.17 -13.30 13.83
CA PHE A 25 -2.72 -14.34 12.96
C PHE A 25 -2.35 -15.75 13.46
N SER A 26 -2.99 -16.19 14.55
CA SER A 26 -2.62 -17.42 15.27
C SER A 26 -2.70 -18.74 14.48
N ASN A 27 -3.41 -18.76 13.34
CA ASN A 27 -3.59 -19.96 12.50
C ASN A 27 -3.03 -19.80 11.07
N CYS A 28 -2.21 -18.78 10.82
CA CYS A 28 -1.63 -18.52 9.50
C CYS A 28 -0.10 -18.37 9.59
N ASP A 29 0.60 -18.77 8.53
CA ASP A 29 2.01 -18.39 8.38
C ASP A 29 2.06 -16.93 7.91
N VAL A 30 2.75 -16.06 8.64
CA VAL A 30 2.94 -14.66 8.23
C VAL A 30 4.33 -14.49 7.62
N ILE A 31 4.36 -14.00 6.38
CA ILE A 31 5.55 -13.96 5.53
C ILE A 31 5.70 -12.54 5.00
N GLY A 32 6.88 -11.94 5.18
CA GLY A 32 7.21 -10.67 4.52
C GLY A 32 7.57 -10.91 3.06
N LEU A 33 7.01 -10.12 2.15
CA LEU A 33 7.41 -10.08 0.76
C LEU A 33 8.72 -9.30 0.65
N ASP A 34 9.82 -10.00 0.44
CA ASP A 34 11.16 -9.40 0.28
C ASP A 34 11.34 -8.96 -1.19
N TYR A 35 10.94 -7.72 -1.49
CA TYR A 35 10.94 -7.15 -2.82
C TYR A 35 12.00 -6.06 -2.98
N THR A 36 12.45 -5.84 -4.21
CA THR A 36 13.46 -4.83 -4.54
C THR A 36 12.92 -3.69 -5.40
N ALA A 37 11.74 -3.87 -6.00
CA ALA A 37 11.05 -2.87 -6.82
C ALA A 37 10.95 -1.50 -6.12
N GLN A 38 11.36 -0.47 -6.84
CA GLN A 38 11.24 0.94 -6.44
C GLN A 38 10.10 1.64 -7.19
N PHE A 39 9.66 1.07 -8.32
CA PHE A 39 8.62 1.60 -9.17
C PHE A 39 7.51 0.57 -9.46
N PRO A 40 6.29 1.00 -9.80
CA PRO A 40 5.17 0.08 -10.01
C PRO A 40 5.37 -0.84 -11.22
N TRP A 41 6.09 -0.43 -12.27
CA TRP A 41 6.40 -1.31 -13.40
C TRP A 41 7.39 -2.42 -13.03
N GLU A 42 8.31 -2.16 -12.08
CA GLU A 42 9.18 -3.21 -11.53
C GLU A 42 8.39 -4.16 -10.65
N ALA A 43 7.53 -3.62 -9.78
CA ALA A 43 6.65 -4.41 -8.92
C ALA A 43 5.71 -5.30 -9.75
N LYS A 44 5.23 -4.81 -10.89
CA LYS A 44 4.37 -5.56 -11.83
C LYS A 44 5.05 -6.82 -12.38
N GLU A 45 6.38 -6.81 -12.52
CA GLU A 45 7.15 -7.97 -12.95
C GLU A 45 7.58 -8.84 -11.75
N GLU A 46 8.00 -8.22 -10.64
CA GLU A 46 8.60 -8.92 -9.49
C GLU A 46 7.55 -9.57 -8.58
N PHE A 47 6.50 -8.84 -8.19
CA PHE A 47 5.54 -9.28 -7.17
C PHE A 47 4.79 -10.56 -7.56
N PRO A 48 4.33 -10.76 -8.82
CA PRO A 48 3.68 -12.01 -9.20
C PRO A 48 4.60 -13.23 -9.02
N LEU A 49 5.90 -13.10 -9.28
CA LEU A 49 6.86 -14.20 -9.12
C LEU A 49 7.03 -14.55 -7.64
N LEU A 50 7.22 -13.55 -6.79
CA LEU A 50 7.36 -13.70 -5.35
C LEU A 50 6.07 -14.25 -4.72
N PHE A 51 4.92 -13.65 -5.05
CA PHE A 51 3.61 -14.10 -4.59
C PHE A 51 3.37 -15.56 -4.98
N ASN A 52 3.58 -15.89 -6.26
CA ASN A 52 3.38 -17.26 -6.73
C ASN A 52 4.36 -18.22 -6.08
N SER A 53 5.56 -17.81 -5.66
CA SER A 53 6.50 -18.66 -4.92
C SER A 53 5.96 -19.10 -3.56
N ILE A 54 5.25 -18.19 -2.89
CA ILE A 54 4.61 -18.42 -1.59
C ILE A 54 3.33 -19.23 -1.78
N TYR A 55 2.43 -18.77 -2.67
CA TYR A 55 1.09 -19.31 -2.87
C TYR A 55 1.05 -20.83 -3.12
N ARG A 56 2.06 -21.40 -3.82
CA ARG A 56 2.10 -22.86 -4.13
C ARG A 56 2.02 -23.77 -2.91
N ASN A 57 2.40 -23.26 -1.74
CA ASN A 57 2.45 -24.00 -0.49
C ASN A 57 1.19 -23.82 0.37
N TYR A 58 0.24 -23.00 -0.07
CA TYR A 58 -0.94 -22.60 0.70
C TYR A 58 -2.21 -22.77 -0.13
N LYS A 59 -3.35 -22.97 0.54
CA LYS A 59 -4.67 -23.02 -0.10
C LYS A 59 -5.26 -21.64 -0.27
N THR A 60 -5.03 -20.76 0.71
CA THR A 60 -5.48 -19.37 0.67
C THR A 60 -4.37 -18.43 1.13
N VAL A 61 -4.38 -17.23 0.56
CA VAL A 61 -3.45 -16.16 0.92
C VAL A 61 -4.23 -14.88 1.16
N GLU A 62 -3.90 -14.18 2.25
CA GLU A 62 -4.30 -12.80 2.50
C GLU A 62 -3.09 -11.88 2.37
N VAL A 63 -3.34 -10.58 2.19
CA VAL A 63 -2.29 -9.56 2.06
C VAL A 63 -2.46 -8.48 3.10
N ILE A 64 -1.38 -8.11 3.78
CA ILE A 64 -1.28 -6.84 4.52
C ILE A 64 -0.35 -5.95 3.70
N ALA A 65 -0.73 -4.71 3.42
CA ALA A 65 0.12 -3.79 2.68
C ALA A 65 0.08 -2.37 3.23
N ASN A 66 1.26 -1.77 3.37
CA ASN A 66 1.43 -0.46 3.98
C ASN A 66 1.78 0.59 2.92
N SER A 67 1.09 1.73 2.92
CA SER A 67 1.46 2.91 2.11
C SER A 67 1.72 2.57 0.64
N ILE A 68 2.91 2.86 0.11
CA ILE A 68 3.32 2.55 -1.27
C ILE A 68 3.28 1.04 -1.57
N GLY A 69 3.51 0.18 -0.58
CA GLY A 69 3.39 -1.27 -0.73
C GLY A 69 1.98 -1.68 -1.15
N ALA A 70 0.95 -0.97 -0.67
CA ALA A 70 -0.42 -1.18 -1.12
C ALA A 70 -0.61 -0.75 -2.57
N TYR A 71 -0.02 0.37 -3.01
CA TYR A 71 -0.05 0.79 -4.41
C TYR A 71 0.61 -0.23 -5.33
N PHE A 72 1.77 -0.79 -4.93
CA PHE A 72 2.43 -1.85 -5.69
C PHE A 72 1.62 -3.14 -5.72
N ALA A 73 1.05 -3.56 -4.59
CA ALA A 73 0.14 -4.69 -4.53
C ALA A 73 -1.06 -4.51 -5.47
N ILE A 74 -1.68 -3.33 -5.48
CA ILE A 74 -2.77 -2.99 -6.39
C ILE A 74 -2.33 -3.06 -7.86
N ASN A 75 -1.12 -2.64 -8.21
CA ASN A 75 -0.68 -2.67 -9.60
C ASN A 75 -0.31 -4.08 -10.08
N ALA A 76 0.25 -4.89 -9.18
CA ALA A 76 0.91 -6.15 -9.55
C ALA A 76 0.09 -7.40 -9.20
N LEU A 77 -0.79 -7.32 -8.20
CA LEU A 77 -1.45 -8.48 -7.61
C LEU A 77 -2.97 -8.55 -7.83
N SER A 78 -3.60 -7.60 -8.52
CA SER A 78 -5.07 -7.58 -8.72
C SER A 78 -5.67 -8.83 -9.35
N ASN A 79 -4.87 -9.56 -10.15
CA ASN A 79 -5.30 -10.79 -10.81
C ASN A 79 -4.87 -12.07 -10.07
N GLN A 80 -4.29 -11.92 -8.88
CA GLN A 80 -3.80 -13.06 -8.09
C GLN A 80 -4.89 -13.59 -7.16
N GLN A 81 -4.73 -14.85 -6.74
CA GLN A 81 -5.65 -15.53 -5.84
C GLN A 81 -5.44 -15.07 -4.39
N ILE A 82 -5.95 -13.87 -4.08
CA ILE A 82 -5.93 -13.27 -2.75
C ILE A 82 -7.35 -13.32 -2.18
N GLU A 83 -7.51 -13.92 -1.01
CA GLU A 83 -8.80 -14.06 -0.32
C GLU A 83 -9.31 -12.71 0.19
N LYS A 84 -8.41 -11.91 0.78
CA LYS A 84 -8.69 -10.63 1.42
C LYS A 84 -7.41 -9.81 1.58
N ALA A 85 -7.54 -8.49 1.59
CA ALA A 85 -6.45 -7.57 1.90
C ALA A 85 -6.74 -6.64 3.10
N TYR A 86 -5.67 -6.25 3.79
CA TYR A 86 -5.65 -5.26 4.87
C TYR A 86 -4.67 -4.16 4.47
N PHE A 87 -5.20 -3.00 4.13
CA PHE A 87 -4.41 -1.85 3.70
C PHE A 87 -4.29 -0.84 4.83
N ILE A 88 -3.05 -0.49 5.17
CA ILE A 88 -2.72 0.46 6.24
C ILE A 88 -2.14 1.72 5.61
N SER A 89 -2.85 2.84 5.78
CA SER A 89 -2.57 4.14 5.16
C SER A 89 -2.21 4.01 3.67
N PRO A 90 -3.01 3.31 2.84
CA PRO A 90 -2.59 2.96 1.49
C PRO A 90 -2.49 4.18 0.58
N VAL A 91 -1.50 4.17 -0.31
CA VAL A 91 -1.56 5.03 -1.49
C VAL A 91 -2.45 4.34 -2.53
N VAL A 92 -3.56 5.01 -2.90
CA VAL A 92 -4.59 4.46 -3.79
C VAL A 92 -4.85 5.33 -5.02
N ASP A 93 -4.12 6.44 -5.16
CA ASP A 93 -4.12 7.31 -6.32
C ASP A 93 -2.76 8.00 -6.43
N MET A 94 -1.89 7.43 -7.25
CA MET A 94 -0.53 7.92 -7.41
C MET A 94 -0.47 9.19 -8.26
N GLU A 95 -1.35 9.34 -9.25
CA GLU A 95 -1.43 10.57 -10.04
C GLU A 95 -1.77 11.75 -9.11
N ARG A 96 -2.76 11.57 -8.24
CA ARG A 96 -3.14 12.59 -7.27
C ARG A 96 -2.00 12.91 -6.31
N LEU A 97 -1.34 11.89 -5.77
CA LEU A 97 -0.21 12.07 -4.86
C LEU A 97 0.94 12.85 -5.51
N ILE A 98 1.32 12.49 -6.75
CA ILE A 98 2.35 13.21 -7.50
C ILE A 98 1.92 14.67 -7.76
N ALA A 99 0.65 14.90 -8.10
CA ALA A 99 0.12 16.26 -8.29
C ALA A 99 0.16 17.09 -7.00
N ASP A 100 -0.20 16.52 -5.86
CA ASP A 100 -0.11 17.19 -4.56
C ASP A 100 1.37 17.49 -4.20
N MET A 101 2.29 16.55 -4.47
CA MET A 101 3.74 16.77 -4.31
C MET A 101 4.29 17.87 -5.21
N MET A 102 3.81 17.99 -6.45
CA MET A 102 4.17 19.08 -7.35
C MET A 102 3.72 20.43 -6.80
N ILE A 103 2.51 20.50 -6.22
CA ILE A 103 2.01 21.71 -5.55
C ILE A 103 2.92 22.07 -4.37
N TRP A 104 3.28 21.11 -3.51
CA TRP A 104 4.18 21.34 -2.38
C TRP A 104 5.56 21.82 -2.80
N ALA A 105 6.07 21.33 -3.93
CA ALA A 105 7.36 21.71 -4.50
C ALA A 105 7.30 22.98 -5.37
N ASN A 106 6.11 23.55 -5.61
CA ASN A 106 5.88 24.64 -6.57
C ASN A 106 6.45 24.30 -7.98
N VAL A 107 6.13 23.11 -8.46
CA VAL A 107 6.55 22.56 -9.77
C VAL A 107 5.32 22.45 -10.68
N THR A 108 5.44 22.93 -11.91
CA THR A 108 4.42 22.76 -12.94
C THR A 108 4.60 21.46 -13.72
N GLU A 109 3.53 20.99 -14.38
CA GLU A 109 3.59 19.78 -15.20
C GLU A 109 4.56 19.93 -16.39
N ASP A 110 4.58 21.09 -17.04
CA ASP A 110 5.51 21.38 -18.13
C ASP A 110 6.98 21.32 -17.67
N GLU A 111 7.28 21.85 -16.48
CA GLU A 111 8.61 21.77 -15.88
C GLU A 111 9.01 20.32 -15.58
N LEU A 112 8.09 19.52 -15.02
CA LEU A 112 8.35 18.11 -14.75
C LEU A 112 8.58 17.34 -16.06
N LYS A 113 7.77 17.61 -17.08
CA LYS A 113 7.88 16.99 -18.41
C LYS A 113 9.20 17.31 -19.10
N GLU A 114 9.68 18.55 -18.97
CA GLU A 114 10.95 19.01 -19.54
C GLU A 114 12.14 18.42 -18.78
N LYS A 115 12.14 18.51 -17.44
CA LYS A 115 13.28 18.08 -16.59
C LYS A 115 13.33 16.59 -16.34
N LYS A 116 12.24 15.86 -16.59
CA LYS A 116 12.02 14.41 -16.32
C LYS A 116 12.02 14.04 -14.86
N GLU A 117 13.00 14.47 -14.09
CA GLU A 117 13.09 14.26 -12.66
C GLU A 117 13.41 15.55 -11.92
N ILE A 118 12.71 15.78 -10.81
CA ILE A 118 12.94 16.95 -9.96
C ILE A 118 13.04 16.47 -8.50
N GLN A 119 14.21 16.68 -7.91
CA GLN A 119 14.44 16.44 -6.48
C GLN A 119 13.72 17.51 -5.66
N THR A 120 12.92 17.10 -4.68
CA THR A 120 12.19 18.01 -3.79
C THR A 120 12.95 18.26 -2.50
N THR A 121 12.62 19.35 -1.81
CA THR A 121 13.22 19.69 -0.51
C THR A 121 12.75 18.80 0.63
N PHE A 122 11.70 18.02 0.40
CA PHE A 122 11.12 17.06 1.37
C PHE A 122 11.58 15.62 1.13
N GLY A 123 12.63 15.41 0.31
CA GLY A 123 13.31 14.12 0.19
C GLY A 123 12.67 13.13 -0.81
N GLU A 124 11.73 13.61 -1.62
CA GLU A 124 11.12 12.82 -2.69
C GLU A 124 11.62 13.27 -4.07
N THR A 125 11.50 12.40 -5.06
CA THR A 125 11.79 12.74 -6.46
C THR A 125 10.49 12.73 -7.25
N LEU A 126 10.11 13.86 -7.82
CA LEU A 126 9.04 13.92 -8.81
C LEU A 126 9.58 13.32 -10.12
N SER A 127 8.86 12.35 -10.69
CA SER A 127 9.23 11.66 -11.92
C SER A 127 8.12 11.79 -12.96
N TRP A 128 8.47 12.30 -14.14
CA TRP A 128 7.58 12.38 -15.29
C TRP A 128 7.12 10.99 -15.73
N ASP A 129 8.04 10.03 -15.78
CA ASP A 129 7.72 8.67 -16.21
C ASP A 129 6.76 7.98 -15.22
N TYR A 130 6.90 8.28 -13.92
CA TYR A 130 5.95 7.79 -12.91
C TYR A 130 4.57 8.44 -13.06
N LEU A 131 4.50 9.75 -13.29
CA LEU A 131 3.24 10.42 -13.55
C LEU A 131 2.54 9.85 -14.80
N CYS A 132 3.28 9.64 -15.89
CA CYS A 132 2.77 8.98 -17.09
C CYS A 132 2.28 7.56 -16.80
N TYR A 133 3.08 6.76 -16.10
CA TYR A 133 2.71 5.40 -15.76
C TYR A 133 1.41 5.34 -14.96
N ALA A 134 1.25 6.21 -13.94
CA ALA A 134 0.06 6.26 -13.11
C ALA A 134 -1.22 6.57 -13.92
N ARG A 135 -1.11 7.47 -14.92
CA ARG A 135 -2.20 7.82 -15.84
C ARG A 135 -2.53 6.70 -16.81
N GLU A 136 -1.52 6.00 -17.31
CA GLU A 136 -1.66 4.91 -18.29
C GLU A 136 -2.12 3.59 -17.65
N ASN A 137 -1.95 3.44 -16.33
CA ASN A 137 -2.28 2.23 -15.57
C ASN A 137 -3.29 2.56 -14.46
N PRO A 138 -4.56 2.84 -14.80
CA PRO A 138 -5.59 3.10 -13.80
C PRO A 138 -5.79 1.90 -12.89
N ILE A 139 -6.06 2.18 -11.62
CA ILE A 139 -6.20 1.16 -10.59
C ILE A 139 -7.48 0.34 -10.79
N ILE A 140 -7.31 -0.98 -10.89
CA ILE A 140 -8.38 -1.98 -10.87
C ILE A 140 -8.09 -2.92 -9.71
N TRP A 141 -8.96 -2.92 -8.69
CA TRP A 141 -8.83 -3.75 -7.50
C TRP A 141 -10.20 -4.21 -7.02
N GLU A 142 -10.44 -5.53 -7.10
CA GLU A 142 -11.74 -6.14 -6.77
C GLU A 142 -11.67 -7.08 -5.55
N ILE A 143 -10.47 -7.25 -4.99
CA ILE A 143 -10.24 -8.13 -3.84
C ILE A 143 -10.88 -7.49 -2.59
N PRO A 144 -11.65 -8.25 -1.78
CA PRO A 144 -12.23 -7.75 -0.53
C PRO A 144 -11.17 -7.13 0.37
N THR A 145 -11.38 -5.88 0.78
CA THR A 145 -10.34 -5.10 1.45
C THR A 145 -10.86 -4.38 2.70
N HIS A 146 -10.05 -4.42 3.76
CA HIS A 146 -10.20 -3.58 4.93
C HIS A 146 -9.14 -2.48 4.88
N ILE A 147 -9.55 -1.23 5.05
CA ILE A 147 -8.64 -0.08 5.03
C ILE A 147 -8.60 0.59 6.41
N LEU A 148 -7.39 0.76 6.92
CA LEU A 148 -7.07 1.59 8.08
C LEU A 148 -6.43 2.90 7.60
N TYR A 149 -6.95 4.02 8.07
CA TYR A 149 -6.47 5.36 7.73
C TYR A 149 -6.27 6.22 8.98
N GLY A 150 -5.19 6.98 9.03
CA GLY A 150 -4.96 7.97 10.08
C GLY A 150 -5.68 9.29 9.77
N GLU A 151 -6.46 9.83 10.71
CA GLU A 151 -7.18 11.11 10.53
C GLU A 151 -6.25 12.28 10.17
N LYS A 152 -4.99 12.24 10.60
CA LYS A 152 -3.93 13.22 10.33
C LYS A 152 -2.94 12.74 9.27
N ASP A 153 -3.35 11.86 8.38
CA ASP A 153 -2.57 11.51 7.19
C ASP A 153 -2.42 12.78 6.32
N ASN A 154 -1.18 13.25 6.22
CA ASN A 154 -0.82 14.42 5.42
C ASN A 154 -0.28 14.04 4.03
N LEU A 155 -0.20 12.74 3.73
CA LEU A 155 0.31 12.23 2.46
C LEU A 155 -0.83 11.88 1.51
N THR A 156 -1.84 11.14 1.98
CA THR A 156 -3.01 10.77 1.17
C THR A 156 -4.26 11.40 1.75
N ALA A 157 -4.99 12.18 0.94
CA ALA A 157 -6.18 12.88 1.40
C ALA A 157 -7.34 11.92 1.72
N TYR A 158 -8.11 12.24 2.76
CA TYR A 158 -9.32 11.50 3.15
C TYR A 158 -10.27 11.25 1.97
N GLY A 159 -10.53 12.29 1.15
CA GLY A 159 -11.43 12.20 0.00
C GLY A 159 -11.00 11.12 -1.00
N THR A 160 -9.69 11.04 -1.28
CA THR A 160 -9.08 10.05 -2.17
C THR A 160 -9.28 8.63 -1.64
N ILE A 161 -9.05 8.40 -0.33
CA ILE A 161 -9.30 7.10 0.28
C ILE A 161 -10.80 6.76 0.25
N PHE A 162 -11.66 7.72 0.57
CA PHE A 162 -13.10 7.51 0.60
C PHE A 162 -13.66 7.14 -0.78
N GLU A 163 -13.21 7.80 -1.86
CA GLU A 163 -13.56 7.45 -3.23
C GLU A 163 -13.11 6.03 -3.58
N PHE A 164 -11.88 5.65 -3.21
CA PHE A 164 -11.39 4.29 -3.40
C PHE A 164 -12.24 3.26 -2.64
N VAL A 165 -12.62 3.56 -1.39
CA VAL A 165 -13.49 2.70 -0.56
C VAL A 165 -14.84 2.48 -1.25
N GLN A 166 -15.48 3.55 -1.75
CA GLN A 166 -16.75 3.45 -2.46
C GLN A 166 -16.63 2.62 -3.74
N ARG A 167 -15.56 2.85 -4.53
CA ARG A 167 -15.32 2.15 -5.79
C ARG A 167 -15.07 0.66 -5.62
N THR A 168 -14.37 0.28 -4.54
CA THR A 168 -13.95 -1.11 -4.29
C THR A 168 -14.85 -1.87 -3.31
N ASN A 169 -15.88 -1.21 -2.78
CA ASN A 169 -16.73 -1.74 -1.71
C ASN A 169 -15.90 -2.24 -0.49
N SER A 170 -14.83 -1.50 -0.18
CA SER A 170 -13.96 -1.80 0.96
C SER A 170 -14.61 -1.40 2.28
N THR A 171 -14.15 -1.99 3.38
CA THR A 171 -14.47 -1.43 4.71
C THR A 171 -13.45 -0.36 5.06
N PHE A 172 -13.89 0.66 5.81
CA PHE A 172 -13.07 1.83 6.12
C PHE A 172 -13.08 2.14 7.61
N SER A 173 -11.90 2.13 8.21
CA SER A 173 -11.68 2.45 9.62
C SER A 173 -10.71 3.63 9.72
N ILE A 174 -11.07 4.61 10.56
CA ILE A 174 -10.29 5.82 10.77
C ILE A 174 -9.78 5.81 12.20
N MET A 175 -8.45 5.92 12.37
CA MET A 175 -7.85 6.19 13.65
C MET A 175 -7.85 7.71 13.89
N LYS A 176 -8.60 8.16 14.90
CA LYS A 176 -8.57 9.55 15.35
C LYS A 176 -7.16 9.94 15.78
N ASN A 177 -6.67 11.11 15.35
CA ASN A 177 -5.28 11.57 15.53
C ASN A 177 -4.19 10.63 14.96
N GLY A 178 -4.55 9.56 14.25
CA GLY A 178 -3.58 8.68 13.60
C GLY A 178 -2.85 9.41 12.48
N GLU A 179 -1.57 9.15 12.32
CA GLU A 179 -0.74 9.70 11.24
C GLU A 179 -0.68 8.73 10.05
N HIS A 180 -0.05 9.14 8.95
CA HIS A 180 0.20 8.23 7.83
C HIS A 180 1.04 7.02 8.27
N TRP A 181 2.15 7.29 8.95
CA TRP A 181 3.01 6.25 9.53
C TRP A 181 2.57 5.96 10.96
N PHE A 182 1.98 4.78 11.16
CA PHE A 182 1.63 4.26 12.48
C PHE A 182 2.90 3.81 13.19
N HIS A 183 3.27 4.48 14.28
CA HIS A 183 4.54 4.24 14.97
C HIS A 183 4.49 4.46 16.47
N THR A 184 3.55 5.27 16.98
CA THR A 184 3.39 5.45 18.43
C THR A 184 2.72 4.22 19.05
N ASP A 185 2.95 3.97 20.34
CA ASP A 185 2.33 2.84 21.05
C ASP A 185 0.79 2.84 20.93
N GLU A 186 0.17 4.03 20.96
CA GLU A 186 -1.27 4.19 20.78
C GLU A 186 -1.72 3.80 19.36
N GLN A 187 -0.98 4.25 18.34
CA GLN A 187 -1.24 3.92 16.94
C GLN A 187 -1.06 2.43 16.67
N MET A 188 0.04 1.85 17.14
CA MET A 188 0.33 0.42 16.96
C MET A 188 -0.72 -0.44 17.66
N LYS A 189 -1.13 -0.07 18.88
CA LYS A 189 -2.21 -0.78 19.57
C LYS A 189 -3.55 -0.72 18.80
N PHE A 190 -3.92 0.45 18.28
CA PHE A 190 -5.13 0.59 17.48
C PHE A 190 -5.07 -0.27 16.20
N LEU A 191 -3.92 -0.27 15.53
CA LEU A 191 -3.66 -1.09 14.35
C LEU A 191 -3.81 -2.58 14.67
N ASP A 192 -3.24 -3.06 15.77
CA ASP A 192 -3.33 -4.46 16.19
C ASP A 192 -4.77 -4.87 16.48
N GLU A 193 -5.51 -4.05 17.23
CA GLU A 193 -6.94 -4.26 17.52
C GLU A 193 -7.78 -4.27 16.22
N TRP A 194 -7.45 -3.38 15.28
CA TRP A 194 -8.10 -3.32 13.97
C TRP A 194 -7.82 -4.56 13.12
N ILE A 195 -6.58 -5.05 13.07
CA ILE A 195 -6.21 -6.29 12.37
C ILE A 195 -6.98 -7.48 12.97
N ILE A 196 -6.93 -7.66 14.30
CA ILE A 196 -7.60 -8.76 14.99
C ILE A 196 -9.12 -8.73 14.76
N LYS A 197 -9.72 -7.55 14.64
CA LYS A 197 -11.16 -7.41 14.36
C LYS A 197 -11.48 -7.73 12.90
N SER A 198 -10.63 -7.33 11.97
CA SER A 198 -10.85 -7.46 10.53
C SER A 198 -10.54 -8.86 9.99
N SER A 199 -9.68 -9.61 10.70
CA SER A 199 -9.27 -10.98 10.33
C SER A 199 -10.21 -12.08 10.81
N LYS A 200 -11.20 -11.75 11.62
CA LYS A 200 -12.29 -12.64 12.05
C LYS A 200 -13.35 -12.79 10.98
#